data_AF-A0AAE1GKB6-F1
#
_entry.id   AF-A0AAE1GKB6-F1
#
_cell.length_a   1.000
_cell.length_b   1.000
_cell.length_c   1.000
_cell.angle_alpha   90.00
_cell.angle_beta   90.00
_cell.angle_gamma   90.00
#
_symmetry.space_group_name_H-M   'P 1'
#
loop_
_entity.id
_entity.type
_entity.pdbx_description
1 polymer ?
#
loop_
_entity_poly.entity_id
_entity_poly.type
_entity_poly.pdbx_seq_one_letter_code
_entity_poly.pdbx_strand_id
1 'polypeptide(L)'
;MTSTGDKEKNFETCAKLVSEAAHFGAKMVFLPEGCDYIAESKEESVSEAESLSGSLVGRYQELARMHGVWLSLGGIHIKESGEDKVSNTHLLLDPQGVEAACYAKTHLFSVHIPDRNLHLREDTYVAPGSAIHPPTSTPAGNLALGICYDLRFAEFGLLQREMGAEVLTFPSAFTVPTGLAHWEALLRARAIETQCYVVAAAQTGQHNKKRASFGHAMIVDPWGAVVCQTSEGVGVAVARIDLGYLHTIRREMPVMSHRRHDLYRMSYIPDSIHLGLVHLKVGSSRYLNHKFGSVEVPGSCVFLQSHQSIAFVNKRPFTPGHVLLCPKRDAARLVDLTSPELSDLAQLTQATVNLITTHCQTPTVQIAIQDGPAAGQTIQHLHLHVLPFTPHHKLVEEREVGLQGHDEDGERQWRDVKEMEEEAEELKNVVNENLNRLTPQEPSLPRLVEVVEGSGEMTVDVGDMVVSVPREAIFLRTRFCCAFVAPEPVLPGHVYICSVQEGSDVEEEEGDISGGYGGVRTERAVDLLMATQLLQQNLERLLQVQAATVIIFSHHSRRQVQVQMIPRSPSDLPNSDDVYQAVWKHQSRASCWSFTHHVFTLAHQLREAIHSP
;
A
#
# COMPACT_ATOMS: atom_id res chain seq x y z
N MET A 1 -21.73 -7.18 -30.44
CA MET A 1 -21.68 -8.49 -31.13
C MET A 1 -22.64 -9.47 -30.46
N THR A 2 -22.86 -10.65 -31.03
CA THR A 2 -23.68 -11.74 -30.43
C THR A 2 -22.89 -13.03 -30.45
N SER A 3 -22.19 -13.34 -29.35
CA SER A 3 -21.44 -14.60 -29.25
C SER A 3 -22.37 -15.81 -29.06
N THR A 4 -21.97 -16.97 -29.57
CA THR A 4 -22.60 -18.27 -29.25
C THR A 4 -21.52 -19.26 -28.75
N GLY A 5 -21.80 -20.56 -28.67
CA GLY A 5 -20.77 -21.58 -28.40
C GLY A 5 -19.76 -21.78 -29.55
N ASP A 6 -19.98 -21.19 -30.72
CA ASP A 6 -19.09 -21.33 -31.89
C ASP A 6 -17.95 -20.29 -31.86
N LYS A 7 -16.82 -20.70 -31.25
CA LYS A 7 -15.63 -19.85 -31.08
C LYS A 7 -15.06 -19.30 -32.39
N GLU A 8 -15.11 -20.09 -33.47
CA GLU A 8 -14.57 -19.65 -34.76
C GLU A 8 -15.41 -18.52 -35.34
N LYS A 9 -16.74 -18.70 -35.35
CA LYS A 9 -17.68 -17.68 -35.83
C LYS A 9 -17.62 -16.40 -34.98
N ASN A 10 -17.43 -16.55 -33.66
CA ASN A 10 -17.26 -15.42 -32.76
C ASN A 10 -15.98 -14.65 -33.09
N PHE A 11 -14.85 -15.35 -33.25
CA PHE A 11 -13.58 -14.74 -33.64
C PHE A 11 -13.68 -14.03 -35.01
N GLU A 12 -14.28 -14.66 -36.02
CA GLU A 12 -14.48 -14.02 -37.33
C GLU A 12 -15.29 -12.72 -37.23
N THR A 13 -16.28 -12.70 -36.33
CA THR A 13 -17.09 -11.50 -36.05
C THR A 13 -16.24 -10.42 -35.38
N CYS A 14 -15.46 -10.79 -34.36
CA CYS A 14 -14.53 -9.87 -33.71
C CYS A 14 -13.50 -9.30 -34.70
N ALA A 15 -12.90 -10.13 -35.54
CA ALA A 15 -11.93 -9.71 -36.55
C ALA A 15 -12.52 -8.70 -37.54
N LYS A 16 -13.76 -8.92 -38.00
CA LYS A 16 -14.47 -7.96 -38.85
C LYS A 16 -14.71 -6.63 -38.15
N LEU A 17 -15.19 -6.65 -36.90
CA LEU A 17 -15.45 -5.44 -36.12
C LEU A 17 -14.18 -4.65 -35.79
N VAL A 18 -13.08 -5.35 -35.47
CA VAL A 18 -11.76 -4.73 -35.23
C VAL A 18 -11.24 -4.08 -36.51
N SER A 19 -11.33 -4.76 -37.65
CA SER A 19 -10.95 -4.22 -38.95
C SER A 19 -11.77 -2.98 -39.32
N GLU A 20 -13.08 -3.02 -39.12
CA GLU A 20 -13.98 -1.89 -39.34
C GLU A 20 -13.65 -0.70 -38.43
N ALA A 21 -13.43 -0.92 -37.13
CA ALA A 21 -13.03 0.12 -36.20
C ALA A 21 -11.67 0.75 -36.56
N ALA A 22 -10.69 -0.07 -36.95
CA ALA A 22 -9.39 0.38 -37.43
C ALA A 22 -9.51 1.21 -38.72
N HIS A 23 -10.41 0.81 -39.64
CA HIS A 23 -10.72 1.58 -40.85
C HIS A 23 -11.28 2.98 -40.53
N PHE A 24 -12.08 3.10 -39.47
CA PHE A 24 -12.53 4.41 -38.95
C PHE A 24 -11.46 5.19 -38.19
N GLY A 25 -10.23 4.68 -38.09
CA GLY A 25 -9.10 5.35 -37.46
C GLY A 25 -9.02 5.17 -35.94
N ALA A 26 -9.75 4.20 -35.37
CA ALA A 26 -9.65 3.88 -33.95
C ALA A 26 -8.22 3.49 -33.57
N LYS A 27 -7.74 4.01 -32.44
CA LYS A 27 -6.43 3.61 -31.86
C LYS A 27 -6.55 2.47 -30.85
N MET A 28 -7.76 2.24 -30.37
CA MET A 28 -8.11 1.21 -29.40
C MET A 28 -9.51 0.70 -29.69
N VAL A 29 -9.71 -0.61 -29.60
CA VAL A 29 -10.99 -1.28 -29.83
C VAL A 29 -11.39 -2.10 -28.59
N PHE A 30 -12.66 -2.01 -28.20
CA PHE A 30 -13.21 -2.65 -27.01
C PHE A 30 -14.21 -3.73 -27.43
N LEU A 31 -13.91 -4.98 -27.10
CA LEU A 31 -14.80 -6.13 -27.29
C LEU A 31 -15.53 -6.43 -25.97
N PRO A 32 -16.76 -6.97 -26.03
CA PRO A 32 -17.55 -7.22 -24.83
C PRO A 32 -17.10 -8.45 -24.04
N GLU A 33 -17.68 -8.63 -22.86
CA GLU A 33 -17.64 -9.87 -22.08
C GLU A 33 -18.14 -11.06 -22.93
N GLY A 34 -17.48 -12.21 -22.81
CA GLY A 34 -17.79 -13.43 -23.57
C GLY A 34 -17.56 -13.28 -25.07
N CYS A 35 -16.63 -12.43 -25.53
CA CYS A 35 -16.32 -12.29 -26.96
C CYS A 35 -15.66 -13.53 -27.58
N ASP A 36 -15.10 -14.41 -26.74
CA ASP A 36 -14.65 -15.74 -27.08
C ASP A 36 -15.83 -16.69 -27.35
N TYR A 37 -16.72 -16.89 -26.36
CA TYR A 37 -17.92 -17.70 -26.48
C TYR A 37 -18.95 -17.42 -25.39
N ILE A 38 -20.19 -17.85 -25.66
CA ILE A 38 -21.27 -17.96 -24.68
C ILE A 38 -21.83 -19.39 -24.77
N ALA A 39 -21.45 -20.22 -23.80
CA ALA A 39 -21.84 -21.63 -23.73
C ALA A 39 -23.32 -21.83 -23.37
N GLU A 40 -23.86 -23.01 -23.70
CA GLU A 40 -25.19 -23.47 -23.31
C GLU A 40 -25.20 -24.17 -21.94
N SER A 41 -24.06 -24.72 -21.51
CA SER A 41 -23.90 -25.34 -20.18
C SER A 41 -22.60 -24.94 -19.47
N LYS A 42 -22.51 -25.26 -18.18
CA LYS A 42 -21.31 -24.98 -17.37
C LYS A 42 -20.14 -25.87 -17.78
N GLU A 43 -20.44 -27.13 -18.10
CA GLU A 43 -19.46 -28.13 -18.52
C GLU A 43 -18.82 -27.72 -19.84
N GLU A 44 -19.62 -27.28 -20.81
CA GLU A 44 -19.14 -26.70 -22.07
C GLU A 44 -18.30 -25.44 -21.79
N SER A 45 -18.75 -24.58 -20.89
CA SER A 45 -17.99 -23.37 -20.54
C SER A 45 -16.62 -23.67 -19.96
N VAL A 46 -16.45 -24.77 -19.23
CA VAL A 46 -15.16 -25.16 -18.64
C VAL A 46 -14.29 -25.90 -19.66
N SER A 47 -14.88 -26.68 -20.58
CA SER A 47 -14.13 -27.44 -21.59
C SER A 47 -13.58 -26.57 -22.72
N GLU A 48 -14.28 -25.48 -23.05
CA GLU A 48 -13.91 -24.57 -24.13
C GLU A 48 -12.90 -23.48 -23.73
N ALA A 49 -12.66 -23.31 -22.42
CA ALA A 49 -11.74 -22.31 -21.91
C ALA A 49 -10.28 -22.69 -22.23
N GLU A 50 -9.49 -21.68 -22.61
CA GLU A 50 -8.06 -21.83 -22.89
C GLU A 50 -7.25 -21.06 -21.83
N SER A 51 -5.94 -21.35 -21.70
CA SER A 51 -5.06 -20.52 -20.88
C SER A 51 -4.75 -19.19 -21.57
N LEU A 52 -4.10 -18.26 -20.88
CA LEU A 52 -3.62 -17.00 -21.49
C LEU A 52 -2.64 -17.22 -22.65
N SER A 53 -1.92 -18.34 -22.64
CA SER A 53 -1.05 -18.77 -23.74
C SER A 53 -1.77 -19.60 -24.82
N GLY A 54 -3.10 -19.63 -24.79
CA GLY A 54 -3.95 -20.40 -25.69
C GLY A 54 -3.91 -19.93 -27.14
N SER A 55 -4.39 -20.80 -28.03
CA SER A 55 -4.46 -20.54 -29.47
C SER A 55 -5.36 -19.35 -29.82
N LEU A 56 -6.50 -19.21 -29.13
CA LEU A 56 -7.43 -18.11 -29.37
C LEU A 56 -6.83 -16.76 -28.97
N VAL A 57 -6.15 -16.69 -27.81
CA VAL A 57 -5.45 -15.47 -27.38
C VAL A 57 -4.36 -15.10 -28.38
N GLY A 58 -3.57 -16.07 -28.86
CA GLY A 58 -2.57 -15.85 -29.90
C GLY A 58 -3.14 -15.25 -31.19
N ARG A 59 -4.36 -15.63 -31.58
CA ARG A 59 -5.04 -15.02 -32.74
C ARG A 59 -5.46 -13.57 -32.49
N TYR A 60 -5.87 -13.22 -31.27
CA TYR A 60 -6.17 -11.83 -30.91
C TYR A 60 -4.90 -10.97 -30.84
N GLN A 61 -3.78 -11.52 -30.36
CA GLN A 61 -2.47 -10.85 -30.41
C GLN A 61 -2.07 -10.52 -31.84
N GLU A 62 -2.22 -11.49 -32.76
CA GLU A 62 -1.98 -11.25 -34.19
C GLU A 62 -2.95 -10.22 -34.78
N LEU A 63 -4.22 -10.26 -34.39
CA LEU A 63 -5.22 -9.27 -34.84
C LEU A 63 -4.86 -7.84 -34.40
N ALA A 64 -4.41 -7.66 -33.16
CA ALA A 64 -3.91 -6.37 -32.66
C ALA A 64 -2.72 -5.87 -33.50
N ARG A 65 -1.76 -6.77 -33.77
CA ARG A 65 -0.55 -6.49 -34.57
C ARG A 65 -0.88 -6.13 -36.02
N MET A 66 -1.77 -6.89 -36.66
CA MET A 66 -2.17 -6.67 -38.05
C MET A 66 -2.82 -5.29 -38.27
N HIS A 67 -3.64 -4.84 -37.32
CA HIS A 67 -4.34 -3.55 -37.43
C HIS A 67 -3.62 -2.41 -36.72
N GLY A 68 -2.57 -2.68 -35.94
CA GLY A 68 -1.81 -1.66 -35.21
C GLY A 68 -2.67 -0.90 -34.18
N VAL A 69 -3.57 -1.61 -33.50
CA VAL A 69 -4.50 -1.04 -32.51
C VAL A 69 -4.34 -1.72 -31.16
N TRP A 70 -4.65 -1.00 -30.09
CA TRP A 70 -4.88 -1.61 -28.78
C TRP A 70 -6.19 -2.41 -28.80
N LEU A 71 -6.21 -3.59 -28.19
CA LEU A 71 -7.41 -4.42 -28.07
C LEU A 71 -7.75 -4.70 -26.60
N SER A 72 -8.97 -4.36 -26.22
CA SER A 72 -9.57 -4.71 -24.93
C SER A 72 -10.50 -5.91 -25.13
N LEU A 73 -10.06 -7.11 -24.74
CA LEU A 73 -10.89 -8.31 -24.71
C LEU A 73 -11.66 -8.34 -23.38
N GLY A 74 -12.92 -7.91 -23.41
CA GLY A 74 -13.64 -7.47 -22.22
C GLY A 74 -14.16 -8.53 -21.24
N GLY A 75 -13.57 -9.72 -21.21
CA GLY A 75 -14.02 -10.83 -20.35
C GLY A 75 -14.04 -12.14 -21.10
N ILE A 76 -12.86 -12.68 -21.42
CA ILE A 76 -12.68 -14.02 -21.99
C ILE A 76 -12.53 -15.06 -20.88
N HIS A 77 -12.94 -16.29 -21.15
CA HIS A 77 -12.87 -17.40 -20.21
C HIS A 77 -11.47 -17.99 -20.24
N ILE A 78 -10.73 -17.80 -19.15
CA ILE A 78 -9.38 -18.33 -18.98
C ILE A 78 -9.41 -19.52 -18.01
N LYS A 79 -8.66 -20.56 -18.33
CA LYS A 79 -8.47 -21.70 -17.45
C LYS A 79 -7.00 -22.09 -17.39
N GLU A 80 -6.39 -21.95 -16.21
CA GLU A 80 -5.01 -22.38 -16.00
C GLU A 80 -4.95 -23.89 -15.66
N SER A 81 -3.77 -24.48 -15.92
CA SER A 81 -3.59 -25.92 -15.75
C SER A 81 -3.76 -26.35 -14.29
N GLY A 82 -4.67 -27.30 -14.05
CA GLY A 82 -4.96 -27.83 -12.71
C GLY A 82 -6.13 -27.16 -11.98
N GLU A 83 -6.79 -26.16 -12.58
CA GLU A 83 -7.98 -25.54 -12.01
C GLU A 83 -9.28 -26.23 -12.45
N ASP A 84 -10.27 -26.27 -11.55
CA ASP A 84 -11.61 -26.80 -11.82
C ASP A 84 -12.60 -25.75 -12.32
N LYS A 85 -12.27 -24.47 -12.13
CA LYS A 85 -13.09 -23.31 -12.53
C LYS A 85 -12.38 -22.49 -13.60
N VAL A 86 -13.16 -21.68 -14.31
CA VAL A 86 -12.63 -20.67 -15.24
C VAL A 86 -12.55 -19.31 -14.54
N SER A 87 -11.73 -18.39 -15.03
CA SER A 87 -11.80 -16.97 -14.68
C SER A 87 -12.45 -16.18 -15.82
N ASN A 88 -13.16 -15.11 -15.48
CA ASN A 88 -13.68 -14.15 -16.44
C ASN A 88 -12.69 -12.99 -16.52
N THR A 89 -11.87 -12.97 -17.58
CA THR A 89 -10.65 -12.16 -17.64
C THR A 89 -10.75 -11.06 -18.70
N HIS A 90 -10.62 -9.81 -18.26
CA HIS A 90 -10.43 -8.65 -19.12
C HIS A 90 -8.95 -8.53 -19.49
N LEU A 91 -8.62 -8.89 -20.72
CA LEU A 91 -7.26 -8.83 -21.25
C LEU A 91 -7.05 -7.59 -22.12
N LEU A 92 -5.98 -6.86 -21.87
CA LEU A 92 -5.56 -5.71 -22.65
C LEU A 92 -4.31 -6.03 -23.46
N LEU A 93 -4.39 -5.90 -24.78
CA LEU A 93 -3.29 -6.10 -25.71
C LEU A 93 -2.88 -4.77 -26.34
N ASP A 94 -1.57 -4.54 -26.43
CA ASP A 94 -0.99 -3.40 -27.13
C ASP A 94 -0.96 -3.62 -28.67
N PRO A 95 -0.56 -2.62 -29.48
CA PRO A 95 -0.49 -2.74 -30.94
C PRO A 95 0.59 -3.70 -31.45
N GLN A 96 1.46 -4.21 -30.58
CA GLN A 96 2.43 -5.26 -30.90
C GLN A 96 1.87 -6.65 -30.60
N GLY A 97 0.68 -6.74 -29.98
CA GLY A 97 0.07 -7.97 -29.52
C GLY A 97 0.61 -8.42 -28.15
N VAL A 98 1.31 -7.56 -27.42
CA VAL A 98 1.82 -7.86 -26.08
C VAL A 98 0.74 -7.59 -25.04
N GLU A 99 0.64 -8.46 -24.04
CA GLU A 99 -0.22 -8.23 -22.88
C GLU A 99 0.26 -6.99 -22.10
N ALA A 100 -0.58 -5.98 -22.02
CA ALA A 100 -0.32 -4.75 -21.29
C ALA A 100 -0.96 -4.76 -19.89
N ALA A 101 -2.07 -5.47 -19.72
CA ALA A 101 -2.74 -5.64 -18.44
C ALA A 101 -3.77 -6.78 -18.50
N CYS A 102 -4.08 -7.32 -17.32
CA CYS A 102 -5.03 -8.40 -17.15
C CYS A 102 -5.83 -8.17 -15.85
N TYR A 103 -7.15 -8.33 -15.91
CA TYR A 103 -8.04 -8.18 -14.76
C TYR A 103 -9.05 -9.32 -14.73
N ALA A 104 -9.06 -10.11 -13.66
CA ALA A 104 -10.09 -11.11 -13.42
C ALA A 104 -11.28 -10.48 -12.66
N LYS A 105 -12.50 -10.72 -13.15
CA LYS A 105 -13.74 -10.18 -12.57
C LYS A 105 -13.86 -10.46 -11.08
N THR A 106 -13.90 -9.41 -10.27
CA THR A 106 -13.96 -9.56 -8.81
C THR A 106 -15.39 -9.77 -8.31
N HIS A 107 -16.39 -9.16 -8.95
CA HIS A 107 -17.79 -9.32 -8.56
C HIS A 107 -18.53 -10.29 -9.49
N LEU A 108 -18.76 -11.51 -9.02
CA LEU A 108 -19.52 -12.52 -9.76
C LEU A 108 -21.04 -12.31 -9.62
N PHE A 109 -21.77 -12.55 -10.71
CA PHE A 109 -23.22 -12.46 -10.73
C PHE A 109 -23.88 -13.76 -10.26
N SER A 110 -24.48 -13.71 -9.07
CA SER A 110 -25.24 -14.82 -8.51
C SER A 110 -26.61 -14.34 -8.04
N VAL A 111 -27.67 -14.74 -8.76
CA VAL A 111 -29.06 -14.42 -8.43
C VAL A 111 -29.93 -15.68 -8.42
N HIS A 112 -30.75 -15.80 -7.40
CA HIS A 112 -31.79 -16.81 -7.30
C HIS A 112 -33.14 -16.14 -7.08
N ILE A 113 -34.04 -16.25 -8.06
CA ILE A 113 -35.42 -15.74 -7.98
C ILE A 113 -36.37 -16.93 -8.16
N PRO A 114 -36.80 -17.58 -7.06
CA PRO A 114 -37.68 -18.75 -7.11
C PRO A 114 -38.93 -18.53 -7.95
N ASP A 115 -39.59 -17.38 -7.77
CA ASP A 115 -40.87 -17.04 -8.43
C ASP A 115 -40.78 -16.91 -9.96
N ARG A 116 -39.57 -16.69 -10.50
CA ARG A 116 -39.32 -16.60 -11.95
C ARG A 116 -38.58 -17.81 -12.51
N ASN A 117 -38.37 -18.83 -11.68
CA ASN A 117 -37.53 -19.99 -11.98
C ASN A 117 -36.16 -19.59 -12.55
N LEU A 118 -35.63 -18.44 -12.11
CA LEU A 118 -34.35 -17.89 -12.58
C LEU A 118 -33.28 -18.23 -11.56
N HIS A 119 -32.33 -19.07 -11.98
CA HIS A 119 -31.20 -19.48 -11.17
C HIS A 119 -29.92 -19.31 -11.99
N LEU A 120 -29.25 -18.17 -11.82
CA LEU A 120 -27.97 -17.86 -12.46
C LEU A 120 -26.91 -17.73 -11.36
N ARG A 121 -25.95 -18.64 -11.34
CA ARG A 121 -24.89 -18.74 -10.33
C ARG A 121 -23.52 -18.79 -11.03
N GLU A 122 -22.97 -17.63 -11.35
CA GLU A 122 -21.64 -17.52 -11.99
C GLU A 122 -20.55 -18.16 -11.10
N ASP A 123 -20.66 -17.97 -9.77
CA ASP A 123 -19.76 -18.52 -8.74
C ASP A 123 -19.61 -20.05 -8.72
N THR A 124 -20.51 -20.79 -9.37
CA THR A 124 -20.42 -22.25 -9.43
C THR A 124 -19.39 -22.76 -10.44
N TYR A 125 -19.01 -21.97 -11.44
CA TYR A 125 -18.06 -22.37 -12.48
C TYR A 125 -16.99 -21.31 -12.76
N VAL A 126 -17.18 -20.08 -12.28
CA VAL A 126 -16.19 -18.98 -12.38
C VAL A 126 -15.54 -18.73 -11.01
N ALA A 127 -14.23 -18.55 -10.98
CA ALA A 127 -13.49 -18.08 -9.81
C ALA A 127 -13.44 -16.53 -9.80
N PRO A 128 -13.72 -15.87 -8.66
CA PRO A 128 -13.60 -14.42 -8.56
C PRO A 128 -12.12 -14.01 -8.62
N GLY A 129 -11.84 -12.87 -9.24
CA GLY A 129 -10.52 -12.24 -9.18
C GLY A 129 -10.14 -11.83 -7.75
N SER A 130 -8.84 -11.76 -7.48
CA SER A 130 -8.29 -11.48 -6.15
C SER A 130 -8.17 -9.99 -5.83
N ALA A 131 -8.01 -9.11 -6.83
CA ALA A 131 -8.15 -7.67 -6.61
C ALA A 131 -8.38 -6.84 -7.88
N ILE A 132 -8.35 -5.53 -7.66
CA ILE A 132 -8.65 -4.49 -8.65
C ILE A 132 -7.33 -4.10 -9.33
N HIS A 133 -7.25 -4.24 -10.65
CA HIS A 133 -6.06 -3.84 -11.38
C HIS A 133 -5.96 -2.29 -11.46
N PRO A 134 -4.82 -1.66 -11.11
CA PRO A 134 -4.64 -0.22 -11.27
C PRO A 134 -4.82 0.24 -12.73
N PRO A 135 -5.15 1.52 -12.99
CA PRO A 135 -5.36 1.98 -14.36
C PRO A 135 -4.09 1.87 -15.23
N THR A 136 -4.23 1.36 -16.44
CA THR A 136 -3.14 1.17 -17.40
C THR A 136 -3.05 2.35 -18.35
N SER A 137 -1.85 2.88 -18.59
CA SER A 137 -1.64 3.98 -19.55
C SER A 137 -1.86 3.49 -20.99
N THR A 138 -2.77 4.15 -21.72
CA THR A 138 -3.12 3.81 -23.11
C THR A 138 -3.28 5.08 -23.95
N PRO A 139 -3.41 4.99 -25.29
CA PRO A 139 -3.73 6.14 -26.14
C PRO A 139 -5.09 6.80 -25.85
N ALA A 140 -5.97 6.12 -25.11
CA ALA A 140 -7.25 6.67 -24.66
C ALA A 140 -7.16 7.39 -23.30
N GLY A 141 -6.00 7.36 -22.63
CA GLY A 141 -5.79 7.80 -21.26
C GLY A 141 -5.52 6.62 -20.31
N ASN A 142 -5.49 6.90 -19.01
CA ASN A 142 -5.36 5.89 -17.96
C ASN A 142 -6.66 5.06 -17.87
N LEU A 143 -6.60 3.83 -18.35
CA LEU A 143 -7.73 2.93 -18.52
C LEU A 143 -7.87 1.97 -17.33
N ALA A 144 -8.99 2.04 -16.63
CA ALA A 144 -9.36 1.07 -15.61
C ALA A 144 -10.15 -0.10 -16.22
N LEU A 145 -9.71 -1.32 -15.92
CA LEU A 145 -10.35 -2.56 -16.36
C LEU A 145 -11.42 -2.97 -15.35
N GLY A 146 -12.59 -3.37 -15.83
CA GLY A 146 -13.75 -3.78 -15.03
C GLY A 146 -14.71 -4.55 -15.93
N ILE A 147 -15.53 -5.45 -15.37
CA ILE A 147 -16.38 -6.34 -16.15
C ILE A 147 -17.80 -6.35 -15.59
N CYS A 148 -18.75 -5.96 -16.44
CA CYS A 148 -20.18 -6.20 -16.26
C CYS A 148 -20.74 -5.88 -14.87
N TYR A 149 -20.75 -6.86 -13.97
CA TYR A 149 -21.34 -6.73 -12.65
C TYR A 149 -20.57 -5.76 -11.74
N ASP A 150 -19.27 -5.52 -12.00
CA ASP A 150 -18.48 -4.48 -11.33
C ASP A 150 -19.12 -3.09 -11.46
N LEU A 151 -19.87 -2.84 -12.55
CA LEU A 151 -20.64 -1.61 -12.76
C LEU A 151 -21.58 -1.29 -11.61
N ARG A 152 -22.10 -2.29 -10.89
CA ARG A 152 -23.06 -2.08 -9.80
C ARG A 152 -22.43 -1.52 -8.53
N PHE A 153 -21.12 -1.67 -8.36
CA PHE A 153 -20.38 -1.29 -7.17
C PHE A 153 -19.72 0.07 -7.42
N ALA A 154 -20.25 1.13 -6.81
CA ALA A 154 -19.75 2.48 -7.01
C ALA A 154 -18.31 2.63 -6.51
N GLU A 155 -18.00 1.91 -5.43
CA GLU A 155 -16.68 1.80 -4.81
C GLU A 155 -15.62 1.42 -5.84
N PHE A 156 -15.92 0.49 -6.76
CA PHE A 156 -15.00 0.09 -7.81
C PHE A 156 -14.58 1.27 -8.70
N GLY A 157 -15.56 2.00 -9.24
CA GLY A 157 -15.30 3.15 -10.11
C GLY A 157 -14.61 4.30 -9.37
N LEU A 158 -15.00 4.55 -8.12
CA LEU A 158 -14.42 5.60 -7.30
C LEU A 158 -12.96 5.30 -6.91
N LEU A 159 -12.66 4.07 -6.53
CA LEU A 159 -11.29 3.63 -6.24
C LEU A 159 -10.40 3.74 -7.48
N GLN A 160 -10.89 3.32 -8.65
CA GLN A 160 -10.15 3.47 -9.90
C GLN A 160 -9.87 4.94 -10.25
N ARG A 161 -10.83 5.84 -10.00
CA ARG A 161 -10.62 7.29 -10.12
C ARG A 161 -9.57 7.82 -9.15
N GLU A 162 -9.57 7.37 -7.89
CA GLU A 162 -8.54 7.73 -6.91
C GLU A 162 -7.14 7.25 -7.35
N MET A 163 -7.06 6.09 -8.00
CA MET A 163 -5.82 5.56 -8.61
C MET A 163 -5.42 6.27 -9.92
N GLY A 164 -6.16 7.29 -10.35
CA GLY A 164 -5.82 8.10 -11.51
C GLY A 164 -6.47 7.68 -12.83
N ALA A 165 -7.53 6.87 -12.80
CA ALA A 165 -8.28 6.53 -14.00
C ALA A 165 -8.84 7.78 -14.69
N GLU A 166 -8.84 7.75 -16.02
CA GLU A 166 -9.46 8.73 -16.90
C GLU A 166 -10.57 8.10 -17.74
N VAL A 167 -10.47 6.79 -17.97
CA VAL A 167 -11.44 5.98 -18.68
C VAL A 167 -11.76 4.75 -17.83
N LEU A 168 -13.04 4.48 -17.58
CA LEU A 168 -13.52 3.24 -16.97
C LEU A 168 -14.12 2.34 -18.04
N THR A 169 -13.91 1.03 -17.92
CA THR A 169 -14.55 0.07 -18.82
C THR A 169 -15.51 -0.85 -18.09
N PHE A 170 -16.62 -1.17 -18.74
CA PHE A 170 -17.56 -2.20 -18.28
C PHE A 170 -18.06 -3.07 -19.44
N PRO A 171 -17.17 -3.77 -20.18
CA PRO A 171 -17.58 -4.81 -21.11
C PRO A 171 -18.55 -5.82 -20.48
N SER A 172 -19.61 -6.18 -21.21
CA SER A 172 -20.78 -6.78 -20.59
C SER A 172 -21.61 -7.72 -21.46
N ALA A 173 -22.21 -8.71 -20.81
CA ALA A 173 -23.33 -9.51 -21.31
C ALA A 173 -24.59 -9.32 -20.44
N PHE A 174 -25.07 -8.07 -20.33
CA PHE A 174 -26.22 -7.70 -19.50
C PHE A 174 -27.51 -8.37 -19.97
N THR A 175 -28.29 -8.93 -19.03
CA THR A 175 -29.59 -9.54 -19.34
C THR A 175 -30.61 -8.48 -19.77
N VAL A 176 -31.50 -8.81 -20.71
CA VAL A 176 -32.48 -7.86 -21.28
C VAL A 176 -33.31 -7.11 -20.22
N PRO A 177 -33.94 -7.76 -19.22
CA PRO A 177 -34.78 -7.04 -18.26
C PRO A 177 -33.99 -6.06 -17.39
N THR A 178 -32.77 -6.43 -16.98
CA THR A 178 -31.93 -5.55 -16.15
C THR A 178 -31.24 -4.48 -16.98
N GLY A 179 -30.91 -4.76 -18.24
CA GLY A 179 -30.35 -3.79 -19.16
C GLY A 179 -31.33 -2.66 -19.46
N LEU A 180 -32.59 -3.00 -19.78
CA LEU A 180 -33.68 -2.04 -20.01
C LEU A 180 -33.84 -1.03 -18.87
N ALA A 181 -33.61 -1.45 -17.62
CA ALA A 181 -33.81 -0.60 -16.45
C ALA A 181 -32.54 0.11 -15.97
N HIS A 182 -31.38 -0.55 -16.04
CA HIS A 182 -30.19 -0.12 -15.30
C HIS A 182 -28.98 0.25 -16.15
N TRP A 183 -28.90 -0.20 -17.41
CA TRP A 183 -27.67 -0.12 -18.20
C TRP A 183 -27.17 1.32 -18.37
N GLU A 184 -27.96 2.16 -19.02
CA GLU A 184 -27.60 3.56 -19.26
C GLU A 184 -27.44 4.32 -17.93
N ALA A 185 -28.37 4.14 -17.00
CA ALA A 185 -28.39 4.86 -15.73
C ALA A 185 -27.10 4.62 -14.92
N LEU A 186 -26.66 3.37 -14.80
CA LEU A 186 -25.43 3.04 -14.08
C LEU A 186 -24.18 3.54 -14.80
N LEU A 187 -24.08 3.36 -16.12
CA LEU A 187 -22.92 3.82 -16.90
C LEU A 187 -22.74 5.33 -16.79
N ARG A 188 -23.85 6.08 -16.92
CA ARG A 188 -23.83 7.53 -16.76
C ARG A 188 -23.52 7.96 -15.34
N ALA A 189 -24.06 7.27 -14.33
CA ALA A 189 -23.72 7.53 -12.94
C ALA A 189 -22.22 7.38 -12.68
N ARG A 190 -21.60 6.27 -13.14
CA ARG A 190 -20.15 6.08 -13.03
C ARG A 190 -19.39 7.21 -13.72
N ALA A 191 -19.77 7.58 -14.93
CA ALA A 191 -19.11 8.66 -15.67
C ALA A 191 -19.15 9.99 -14.89
N ILE A 192 -20.32 10.36 -14.36
CA ILE A 192 -20.54 11.62 -13.64
C ILE A 192 -19.77 11.63 -12.31
N GLU A 193 -19.96 10.61 -11.47
CA GLU A 193 -19.40 10.62 -10.10
C GLU A 193 -17.89 10.45 -10.07
N THR A 194 -17.34 9.77 -11.09
CA THR A 194 -15.90 9.55 -11.24
C THR A 194 -15.26 10.56 -12.19
N GLN A 195 -16.03 11.40 -12.89
CA GLN A 195 -15.55 12.30 -13.95
C GLN A 195 -14.51 11.62 -14.86
N CYS A 196 -14.88 10.44 -15.34
CA CYS A 196 -14.13 9.63 -16.29
C CYS A 196 -15.00 9.42 -17.53
N TYR A 197 -14.38 9.19 -18.67
CA TYR A 197 -15.09 8.55 -19.76
C TYR A 197 -15.48 7.13 -19.33
N VAL A 198 -16.61 6.63 -19.83
CA VAL A 198 -17.02 5.23 -19.63
C VAL A 198 -17.18 4.57 -20.98
N VAL A 199 -16.48 3.47 -21.22
CA VAL A 199 -16.56 2.67 -22.45
C VAL A 199 -17.12 1.29 -22.11
N ALA A 200 -18.30 0.97 -22.65
CA ALA A 200 -19.00 -0.27 -22.32
C ALA A 200 -19.39 -1.02 -23.59
N ALA A 201 -18.49 -1.90 -24.04
CA ALA A 201 -18.79 -2.84 -25.13
C ALA A 201 -19.79 -3.90 -24.64
N ALA A 202 -20.81 -4.22 -25.45
CA ALA A 202 -21.88 -5.11 -25.03
C ALA A 202 -22.16 -6.26 -26.01
N GLN A 203 -22.51 -7.41 -25.43
CA GLN A 203 -23.25 -8.46 -26.12
C GLN A 203 -24.68 -8.01 -26.40
N THR A 204 -25.26 -8.49 -27.50
CA THR A 204 -26.66 -8.20 -27.88
C THR A 204 -27.34 -9.43 -28.48
N GLY A 205 -28.67 -9.39 -28.59
CA GLY A 205 -29.44 -10.41 -29.28
C GLY A 205 -29.52 -11.75 -28.54
N GLN A 206 -29.93 -12.79 -29.27
CA GLN A 206 -30.12 -14.14 -28.73
C GLN A 206 -28.85 -14.99 -28.92
N HIS A 207 -28.28 -15.48 -27.82
CA HIS A 207 -27.07 -16.32 -27.85
C HIS A 207 -27.41 -17.79 -28.04
N ASN A 208 -28.43 -18.27 -27.31
CA ASN A 208 -28.96 -19.63 -27.36
C ASN A 208 -30.41 -19.62 -26.86
N LYS A 209 -31.07 -20.78 -26.76
CA LYS A 209 -32.50 -20.86 -26.37
C LYS A 209 -32.85 -20.23 -25.01
N LYS A 210 -31.87 -20.06 -24.12
CA LYS A 210 -32.08 -19.64 -22.72
C LYS A 210 -31.47 -18.27 -22.40
N ARG A 211 -30.58 -17.73 -23.24
CA ARG A 211 -29.79 -16.52 -22.95
C ARG A 211 -29.88 -15.50 -24.08
N ALA A 212 -30.24 -14.27 -23.71
CA ALA A 212 -30.22 -13.09 -24.57
C ALA A 212 -29.60 -11.91 -23.80
N SER A 213 -28.93 -11.02 -24.52
CA SER A 213 -28.29 -9.83 -23.94
C SER A 213 -28.89 -8.53 -24.50
N PHE A 214 -28.86 -7.49 -23.67
CA PHE A 214 -29.50 -6.21 -23.93
C PHE A 214 -28.89 -5.45 -25.11
N GLY A 215 -27.57 -5.49 -25.29
CA GLY A 215 -26.88 -4.67 -26.29
C GLY A 215 -26.63 -3.24 -25.81
N HIS A 216 -26.88 -2.26 -26.68
CA HIS A 216 -26.66 -0.84 -26.40
C HIS A 216 -25.24 -0.52 -25.94
N ALA A 217 -24.24 -1.07 -26.62
CA ALA A 217 -22.84 -0.74 -26.36
C ALA A 217 -22.65 0.78 -26.57
N MET A 218 -21.98 1.45 -25.63
CA MET A 218 -21.92 2.91 -25.63
C MET A 218 -20.64 3.48 -25.04
N ILE A 219 -20.43 4.76 -25.31
CA ILE A 219 -19.37 5.61 -24.78
C ILE A 219 -20.04 6.81 -24.13
N VAL A 220 -19.71 7.05 -22.86
CA VAL A 220 -20.22 8.17 -22.06
C VAL A 220 -19.07 9.11 -21.71
N ASP A 221 -19.29 10.42 -21.81
CA ASP A 221 -18.30 11.43 -21.44
C ASP A 221 -18.25 11.68 -19.91
N PRO A 222 -17.23 12.40 -19.40
CA PRO A 222 -17.09 12.69 -17.97
C PRO A 222 -18.19 13.58 -17.38
N TRP A 223 -19.09 14.13 -18.21
CA TRP A 223 -20.26 14.90 -17.79
C TRP A 223 -21.55 14.06 -17.81
N GLY A 224 -21.45 12.79 -18.22
CA GLY A 224 -22.56 11.86 -18.30
C GLY A 224 -23.36 11.93 -19.60
N ALA A 225 -22.86 12.58 -20.65
CA ALA A 225 -23.49 12.55 -21.97
C ALA A 225 -23.11 11.26 -22.71
N VAL A 226 -24.09 10.55 -23.28
CA VAL A 226 -23.83 9.41 -24.18
C VAL A 226 -23.38 9.95 -25.52
N VAL A 227 -22.06 9.93 -25.78
CA VAL A 227 -21.46 10.53 -26.98
C VAL A 227 -21.50 9.60 -28.18
N CYS A 228 -21.61 8.30 -27.96
CA CYS A 228 -21.79 7.32 -29.03
C CYS A 228 -22.46 6.05 -28.49
N GLN A 229 -23.32 5.43 -29.30
CA GLN A 229 -23.98 4.17 -28.97
C GLN A 229 -24.20 3.37 -30.26
N THR A 230 -24.08 2.05 -30.19
CA THR A 230 -24.43 1.17 -31.31
C THR A 230 -25.94 1.16 -31.55
N SER A 231 -26.34 0.92 -32.81
CA SER A 231 -27.72 0.48 -33.10
C SER A 231 -27.98 -0.92 -32.52
N GLU A 232 -29.23 -1.37 -32.57
CA GLU A 232 -29.58 -2.74 -32.21
C GLU A 232 -28.90 -3.74 -33.18
N GLY A 233 -28.35 -4.83 -32.63
CA GLY A 233 -27.61 -5.83 -33.38
C GLY A 233 -26.09 -5.64 -33.39
N VAL A 234 -25.41 -6.40 -34.25
CA VAL A 234 -23.94 -6.41 -34.34
C VAL A 234 -23.45 -5.16 -35.06
N GLY A 235 -22.56 -4.38 -34.43
CA GLY A 235 -21.95 -3.20 -35.03
C GLY A 235 -20.89 -2.55 -34.13
N VAL A 236 -20.34 -1.43 -34.59
CA VAL A 236 -19.30 -0.65 -33.93
C VAL A 236 -19.82 0.77 -33.64
N ALA A 237 -19.40 1.32 -32.50
CA ALA A 237 -19.56 2.73 -32.13
C ALA A 237 -18.17 3.33 -31.96
N VAL A 238 -17.90 4.49 -32.56
CA VAL A 238 -16.58 5.15 -32.53
C VAL A 238 -16.74 6.57 -32.02
N ALA A 239 -15.95 6.94 -31.01
CA ALA A 239 -15.90 8.29 -30.47
C ALA A 239 -14.45 8.75 -30.24
N ARG A 240 -14.25 10.06 -30.24
CA ARG A 240 -12.98 10.68 -29.84
C ARG A 240 -13.01 11.00 -28.36
N ILE A 241 -12.01 10.52 -27.62
CA ILE A 241 -11.78 10.87 -26.22
C ILE A 241 -10.95 12.17 -26.17
N ASP A 242 -11.35 13.12 -25.33
CA ASP A 242 -10.66 14.38 -25.10
C ASP A 242 -10.30 14.53 -23.62
N LEU A 243 -9.03 14.25 -23.30
CA LEU A 243 -8.53 14.36 -21.92
C LEU A 243 -8.46 15.83 -21.46
N GLY A 244 -8.32 16.79 -22.38
CA GLY A 244 -8.36 18.22 -22.05
C GLY A 244 -9.74 18.66 -21.54
N TYR A 245 -10.81 18.14 -22.15
CA TYR A 245 -12.18 18.31 -21.67
C TYR A 245 -12.38 17.65 -20.30
N LEU A 246 -11.91 16.42 -20.11
CA LEU A 246 -11.95 15.72 -18.82
C LEU A 246 -11.25 16.52 -17.71
N HIS A 247 -10.03 17.02 -17.94
CA HIS A 247 -9.32 17.83 -16.95
C HIS A 247 -10.02 19.16 -16.66
N THR A 248 -10.69 19.74 -17.66
CA THR A 248 -11.51 20.95 -17.47
C THR A 248 -12.70 20.68 -16.55
N ILE A 249 -13.45 19.59 -16.76
CA ILE A 249 -14.53 19.16 -15.87
C ILE A 249 -14.03 18.96 -14.43
N ARG A 250 -12.90 18.26 -14.25
CA ARG A 250 -12.32 18.02 -12.92
C ARG A 250 -11.90 19.31 -12.21
N ARG A 251 -11.42 20.31 -12.96
CA ARG A 251 -11.03 21.62 -12.42
C ARG A 251 -12.24 22.48 -12.05
N GLU A 252 -13.26 22.51 -12.92
CA GLU A 252 -14.46 23.33 -12.72
C GLU A 252 -15.40 22.74 -11.67
N MET A 253 -15.40 21.42 -11.51
CA MET A 253 -16.18 20.70 -10.51
C MET A 253 -15.27 19.73 -9.73
N PRO A 254 -14.50 20.19 -8.75
CA PRO A 254 -13.46 19.38 -8.09
C PRO A 254 -14.05 18.45 -7.01
N VAL A 255 -15.00 17.58 -7.39
CA VAL A 255 -15.77 16.72 -6.47
C VAL A 255 -14.89 15.83 -5.59
N MET A 256 -13.73 15.38 -6.08
CA MET A 256 -12.80 14.57 -5.30
C MET A 256 -12.21 15.33 -4.11
N SER A 257 -11.99 16.65 -4.25
CA SER A 257 -11.51 17.50 -3.15
C SER A 257 -12.58 17.85 -2.11
N HIS A 258 -13.86 17.68 -2.48
CA HIS A 258 -15.00 17.97 -1.60
C HIS A 258 -15.43 16.75 -0.76
N ARG A 259 -14.78 15.59 -0.94
CA ARG A 259 -15.08 14.38 -0.16
C ARG A 259 -14.76 14.59 1.32
N ARG A 260 -15.68 14.16 2.17
CA ARG A 260 -15.59 14.30 3.63
C ARG A 260 -14.83 13.13 4.24
N HIS A 261 -13.51 13.10 4.00
CA HIS A 261 -12.61 12.04 4.50
C HIS A 261 -12.49 11.98 6.04
N ASP A 262 -13.03 12.98 6.72
CA ASP A 262 -13.25 13.04 8.16
C ASP A 262 -14.49 12.24 8.61
N LEU A 263 -15.47 12.01 7.73
CA LEU A 263 -16.71 11.27 8.04
C LEU A 263 -16.71 9.86 7.45
N TYR A 264 -16.11 9.67 6.27
CA TYR A 264 -16.02 8.37 5.61
C TYR A 264 -14.69 8.24 4.87
N ARG A 265 -14.16 7.03 4.76
CA ARG A 265 -13.01 6.74 3.89
C ARG A 265 -13.31 5.50 3.07
N MET A 266 -12.92 5.54 1.80
CA MET A 266 -12.79 4.32 1.00
C MET A 266 -11.31 3.96 1.01
N SER A 267 -11.03 2.69 1.29
CA SER A 267 -9.68 2.15 1.26
C SER A 267 -9.69 0.98 0.30
N TYR A 268 -8.77 0.98 -0.65
CA TYR A 268 -8.50 -0.17 -1.49
C TYR A 268 -7.48 -1.08 -0.82
N ILE A 269 -7.66 -2.40 -1.00
CA ILE A 269 -6.69 -3.42 -0.62
C ILE A 269 -6.05 -3.91 -1.93
N PRO A 270 -4.85 -3.43 -2.29
CA PRO A 270 -4.08 -3.96 -3.41
C PRO A 270 -4.03 -5.48 -3.50
N ASP A 271 -4.07 -6.02 -4.72
CA ASP A 271 -3.65 -7.42 -5.04
C ASP A 271 -2.29 -7.74 -4.41
N SER A 272 -1.50 -6.68 -4.14
CA SER A 272 -0.24 -6.68 -3.43
C SER A 272 -0.27 -5.80 -2.17
N ILE A 273 -1.32 -5.93 -1.36
CA ILE A 273 -1.15 -5.89 0.09
C ILE A 273 -1.17 -7.35 0.56
N HIS A 274 -0.05 -8.04 0.35
CA HIS A 274 0.54 -8.64 1.54
C HIS A 274 0.81 -7.46 2.45
N LEU A 275 0.15 -7.39 3.61
CA LEU A 275 0.26 -6.31 4.61
C LEU A 275 1.65 -6.29 5.27
N GLY A 276 2.67 -6.49 4.45
CA GLY A 276 3.70 -7.43 4.76
C GLY A 276 4.76 -7.73 3.71
N LEU A 277 4.57 -7.30 2.46
CA LEU A 277 5.68 -7.27 1.51
C LEU A 277 5.74 -5.88 0.86
N VAL A 278 6.61 -5.03 1.41
CA VAL A 278 7.11 -3.87 0.68
C VAL A 278 7.88 -4.36 -0.55
N HIS A 279 7.45 -3.94 -1.74
CA HIS A 279 8.27 -4.10 -2.94
C HIS A 279 9.42 -3.10 -2.90
N LEU A 280 10.54 -3.52 -2.31
CA LEU A 280 11.76 -2.74 -2.29
C LEU A 280 12.29 -2.56 -3.72
N LYS A 281 12.64 -1.32 -4.08
CA LYS A 281 13.38 -0.99 -5.29
C LYS A 281 14.71 -0.38 -4.89
N VAL A 282 15.78 -0.85 -5.53
CA VAL A 282 17.13 -0.33 -5.32
C VAL A 282 17.27 0.98 -6.07
N GLY A 283 17.66 2.03 -5.35
CA GLY A 283 17.87 3.37 -5.90
C GLY A 283 16.62 4.07 -6.41
N SER A 284 16.81 5.26 -6.96
CA SER A 284 15.80 6.01 -7.72
C SER A 284 16.38 6.49 -9.04
N SER A 285 15.53 6.97 -9.96
CA SER A 285 16.01 7.62 -11.18
C SER A 285 16.85 8.84 -10.80
N ARG A 286 18.08 8.94 -11.31
CA ARG A 286 18.97 10.09 -11.08
C ARG A 286 18.39 11.43 -11.57
N TYR A 287 17.36 11.38 -12.40
CA TYR A 287 16.68 12.55 -12.96
C TYR A 287 15.42 12.95 -12.16
N LEU A 288 15.09 12.20 -11.11
CA LEU A 288 13.93 12.44 -10.25
C LEU A 288 14.38 13.13 -8.97
N ASN A 289 13.69 14.18 -8.55
CA ASN A 289 13.85 14.78 -7.23
C ASN A 289 12.66 14.40 -6.34
N HIS A 290 12.95 14.03 -5.10
CA HIS A 290 11.94 13.72 -4.09
C HIS A 290 11.76 14.91 -3.16
N LYS A 291 10.50 15.21 -2.80
CA LYS A 291 10.23 16.27 -1.82
C LYS A 291 10.57 15.79 -0.42
N PHE A 292 11.24 16.65 0.34
CA PHE A 292 11.52 16.46 1.75
C PHE A 292 11.26 17.77 2.50
N GLY A 293 9.98 18.04 2.76
CA GLY A 293 9.51 19.28 3.35
C GLY A 293 9.76 20.44 2.40
N SER A 294 10.50 21.46 2.86
CA SER A 294 10.87 22.62 2.06
C SER A 294 12.08 22.40 1.14
N VAL A 295 12.73 21.23 1.21
CA VAL A 295 13.92 20.90 0.39
C VAL A 295 13.66 19.71 -0.53
N GLU A 296 14.59 19.47 -1.45
CA GLU A 296 14.55 18.34 -2.37
C GLU A 296 15.73 17.38 -2.15
N VAL A 297 15.46 16.09 -2.30
CA VAL A 297 16.46 15.02 -2.29
C VAL A 297 16.66 14.52 -3.72
N PRO A 298 17.87 14.64 -4.29
CA PRO A 298 18.17 14.06 -5.59
C PRO A 298 17.97 12.54 -5.57
N GLY A 299 17.34 11.99 -6.61
CA GLY A 299 17.09 10.55 -6.73
C GLY A 299 18.38 9.71 -6.80
N SER A 300 19.51 10.32 -7.15
CA SER A 300 20.84 9.71 -7.07
C SER A 300 21.29 9.42 -5.63
N CYS A 301 20.83 10.21 -4.66
CA CYS A 301 21.11 10.06 -3.22
C CYS A 301 20.14 9.10 -2.50
N VAL A 302 19.09 8.63 -3.19
CA VAL A 302 18.17 7.60 -2.69
C VAL A 302 18.78 6.23 -2.98
N PHE A 303 18.99 5.41 -1.95
CA PHE A 303 19.59 4.08 -2.10
C PHE A 303 18.56 2.94 -2.03
N LEU A 304 17.43 3.17 -1.36
CA LEU A 304 16.35 2.19 -1.23
C LEU A 304 15.01 2.91 -1.21
N GLN A 305 13.98 2.35 -1.84
CA GLN A 305 12.63 2.88 -1.77
C GLN A 305 11.57 1.77 -1.78
N SER A 306 10.41 2.08 -1.23
CA SER A 306 9.21 1.26 -1.24
C SER A 306 8.16 1.89 -2.16
N HIS A 307 6.90 1.43 -2.06
CA HIS A 307 5.81 2.09 -2.78
C HIS A 307 5.56 3.49 -2.22
N GLN A 308 5.55 3.63 -0.88
CA GLN A 308 5.10 4.85 -0.21
C GLN A 308 6.19 5.62 0.54
N SER A 309 7.43 5.12 0.60
CA SER A 309 8.53 5.69 1.38
C SER A 309 9.87 5.62 0.61
N ILE A 310 10.85 6.42 1.06
CA ILE A 310 12.22 6.45 0.53
C ILE A 310 13.24 6.45 1.66
N ALA A 311 14.41 5.86 1.41
CA ALA A 311 15.58 5.92 2.27
C ALA A 311 16.76 6.52 1.50
N PHE A 312 17.41 7.52 2.09
CA PHE A 312 18.41 8.34 1.43
C PHE A 312 19.51 8.76 2.40
N VAL A 313 20.68 9.08 1.85
CA VAL A 313 21.85 9.48 2.64
C VAL A 313 21.67 10.89 3.23
N ASN A 314 22.20 11.11 4.44
CA ASN A 314 21.98 12.38 5.15
C ASN A 314 23.00 13.46 4.75
N LYS A 315 22.56 14.66 4.38
CA LYS A 315 23.49 15.76 4.06
C LYS A 315 24.43 16.14 5.19
N ARG A 316 23.99 15.98 6.45
CA ARG A 316 24.83 16.09 7.63
C ARG A 316 24.69 14.80 8.47
N PRO A 317 25.55 13.80 8.25
CA PRO A 317 25.52 12.57 9.02
C PRO A 317 26.10 12.80 10.43
N PHE A 318 25.44 12.26 11.46
CA PHE A 318 25.84 12.45 12.85
C PHE A 318 26.91 11.44 13.25
N THR A 319 26.74 10.21 12.75
CA THR A 319 27.75 9.14 12.68
C THR A 319 27.93 8.73 11.20
N PRO A 320 29.08 8.19 10.80
CA PRO A 320 29.24 7.50 9.52
C PRO A 320 28.12 6.46 9.31
N GLY A 321 27.45 6.48 8.17
CA GLY A 321 26.27 5.63 7.90
C GLY A 321 24.95 6.16 8.47
N HIS A 322 24.91 7.39 8.99
CA HIS A 322 23.65 8.06 9.35
C HIS A 322 22.82 8.35 8.09
N VAL A 323 21.70 7.63 7.96
CA VAL A 323 20.75 7.78 6.85
C VAL A 323 19.37 8.20 7.35
N LEU A 324 18.55 8.71 6.43
CA LEU A 324 17.19 9.17 6.70
C LEU A 324 16.17 8.34 5.92
N LEU A 325 14.98 8.18 6.50
CA LEU A 325 13.81 7.64 5.82
C LEU A 325 12.62 8.58 5.97
N CYS A 326 11.82 8.74 4.92
CA CYS A 326 10.58 9.51 4.98
C CYS A 326 9.49 8.91 4.07
N PRO A 327 8.20 9.17 4.35
CA PRO A 327 7.15 8.90 3.38
C PRO A 327 7.34 9.78 2.13
N LYS A 328 6.84 9.30 0.99
CA LYS A 328 6.81 10.06 -0.28
C LYS A 328 5.74 11.14 -0.25
N ARG A 329 4.64 10.88 0.46
CA ARG A 329 3.61 11.89 0.72
C ARG A 329 4.12 12.86 1.78
N ASP A 330 3.90 14.14 1.52
CA ASP A 330 4.18 15.20 2.49
C ASP A 330 3.32 15.03 3.74
N ALA A 331 3.92 14.47 4.79
CA ALA A 331 3.33 14.23 6.09
C ALA A 331 4.29 14.79 7.13
N ALA A 332 3.84 15.71 7.98
CA ALA A 332 4.72 16.40 8.92
C ALA A 332 5.03 15.54 10.16
N ARG A 333 4.06 14.75 10.61
CA ARG A 333 4.10 14.01 11.88
C ARG A 333 3.82 12.53 11.70
N LEU A 334 4.21 11.71 12.69
CA LEU A 334 3.93 10.27 12.71
C LEU A 334 2.43 10.00 12.77
N VAL A 335 1.69 10.83 13.50
CA VAL A 335 0.22 10.78 13.61
C VAL A 335 -0.51 11.11 12.30
N ASP A 336 0.18 11.70 11.31
CA ASP A 336 -0.40 12.03 10.01
C ASP A 336 -0.39 10.85 9.02
N LEU A 337 0.31 9.74 9.36
CA LEU A 337 0.40 8.56 8.50
C LEU A 337 -0.84 7.68 8.58
N THR A 338 -1.27 7.18 7.43
CA THR A 338 -2.25 6.09 7.36
C THR A 338 -1.63 4.75 7.77
N SER A 339 -2.43 3.76 8.14
CA SER A 339 -1.91 2.43 8.51
C SER A 339 -1.10 1.75 7.40
N PRO A 340 -1.46 1.85 6.11
CA PRO A 340 -0.61 1.36 5.02
C PRO A 340 0.74 2.09 4.93
N GLU A 341 0.76 3.42 5.07
CA GLU A 341 1.99 4.21 5.05
C GLU A 341 2.89 3.89 6.24
N LEU A 342 2.29 3.69 7.41
CA LEU A 342 3.01 3.30 8.61
C LEU A 342 3.61 1.89 8.46
N SER A 343 2.87 0.94 7.89
CA SER A 343 3.38 -0.41 7.61
C SER A 343 4.50 -0.39 6.56
N ASP A 344 4.34 0.37 5.49
CA ASP A 344 5.34 0.55 4.44
C ASP A 344 6.63 1.19 5.00
N LEU A 345 6.49 2.26 5.80
CA LEU A 345 7.60 2.92 6.48
C LEU A 345 8.29 1.99 7.48
N ALA A 346 7.54 1.19 8.24
CA ALA A 346 8.08 0.22 9.19
C ALA A 346 8.94 -0.85 8.50
N GLN A 347 8.44 -1.39 7.39
CA GLN A 347 9.14 -2.39 6.60
C GLN A 347 10.39 -1.81 5.91
N LEU A 348 10.30 -0.59 5.36
CA LEU A 348 11.48 0.08 4.80
C LEU A 348 12.52 0.40 5.88
N THR A 349 12.07 0.75 7.09
CA THR A 349 12.94 0.98 8.25
C THR A 349 13.68 -0.30 8.63
N GLN A 350 12.99 -1.43 8.76
CA GLN A 350 13.59 -2.72 9.04
C GLN A 350 14.65 -3.11 7.99
N ALA A 351 14.32 -2.99 6.70
CA ALA A 351 15.24 -3.28 5.61
C ALA A 351 16.48 -2.37 5.66
N THR A 352 16.27 -1.08 5.95
CA THR A 352 17.35 -0.09 6.07
C THR A 352 18.25 -0.39 7.28
N VAL A 353 17.68 -0.74 8.43
CA VAL A 353 18.47 -1.13 9.62
C VAL A 353 19.33 -2.36 9.33
N ASN A 354 18.77 -3.40 8.70
CA ASN A 354 19.53 -4.59 8.32
C ASN A 354 20.68 -4.26 7.37
N LEU A 355 20.42 -3.39 6.39
CA LEU A 355 21.41 -2.92 5.44
C LEU A 355 22.53 -2.13 6.13
N ILE A 356 22.18 -1.15 6.97
CA ILE A 356 23.14 -0.26 7.64
C ILE A 356 23.98 -1.05 8.66
N THR A 357 23.38 -1.98 9.40
CA THR A 357 24.08 -2.92 10.29
C THR A 357 25.14 -3.71 9.53
N THR A 358 24.77 -4.24 8.35
CA THR A 358 25.67 -5.03 7.49
C THR A 358 26.81 -4.17 6.94
N HIS A 359 26.48 -3.00 6.37
CA HIS A 359 27.44 -2.09 5.75
C HIS A 359 28.42 -1.51 6.79
N CYS A 360 27.92 -1.06 7.94
CA CYS A 360 28.73 -0.43 8.98
C CYS A 360 29.39 -1.43 9.94
N GLN A 361 29.14 -2.74 9.76
CA GLN A 361 29.67 -3.81 10.61
C GLN A 361 29.46 -3.57 12.11
N THR A 362 28.31 -3.01 12.48
CA THR A 362 27.95 -2.78 13.88
C THR A 362 26.67 -3.51 14.24
N PRO A 363 26.62 -4.17 15.42
CA PRO A 363 25.39 -4.79 15.93
C PRO A 363 24.41 -3.78 16.55
N THR A 364 24.75 -2.49 16.62
CA THR A 364 23.96 -1.48 17.33
C THR A 364 23.56 -0.33 16.41
N VAL A 365 22.25 -0.18 16.25
CA VAL A 365 21.62 0.91 15.50
C VAL A 365 20.54 1.54 16.36
N GLN A 366 20.58 2.87 16.45
CA GLN A 366 19.51 3.66 17.05
C GLN A 366 18.64 4.24 15.94
N ILE A 367 17.32 4.15 16.10
CA ILE A 367 16.38 4.87 15.24
C ILE A 367 15.79 6.01 16.06
N ALA A 368 15.81 7.23 15.54
CA ALA A 368 15.25 8.39 16.23
C ALA A 368 14.21 9.10 15.36
N ILE A 369 13.13 9.54 15.99
CA ILE A 369 12.09 10.38 15.38
C ILE A 369 11.92 11.61 16.25
N GLN A 370 12.15 12.77 15.64
CA GLN A 370 11.86 14.07 16.21
C GLN A 370 10.50 14.50 15.65
N ASP A 371 9.41 14.16 16.34
CA ASP A 371 8.06 14.42 15.83
C ASP A 371 7.50 15.70 16.46
N GLY A 372 7.56 16.80 15.70
CA GLY A 372 7.11 18.13 16.08
C GLY A 372 8.26 19.07 16.45
N PRO A 373 8.08 20.41 16.34
CA PRO A 373 9.15 21.38 16.56
C PRO A 373 9.80 21.31 17.95
N ALA A 374 9.01 21.08 19.01
CA ALA A 374 9.54 20.97 20.38
C ALA A 374 10.32 19.67 20.64
N ALA A 375 10.24 18.69 19.73
CA ALA A 375 11.08 17.50 19.74
C ALA A 375 12.39 17.69 18.94
N GLY A 376 12.62 18.88 18.37
CA GLY A 376 13.82 19.20 17.60
C GLY A 376 13.68 19.00 16.09
N GLN A 377 12.45 18.78 15.58
CA GLN A 377 12.22 18.56 14.15
C GLN A 377 12.60 19.79 13.32
N THR A 378 13.64 19.68 12.49
CA THR A 378 14.18 20.79 11.68
C THR A 378 13.46 20.96 10.34
N ILE A 379 13.03 19.86 9.73
CA ILE A 379 12.29 19.84 8.46
C ILE A 379 10.87 19.38 8.72
N GLN A 380 9.88 20.16 8.26
CA GLN A 380 8.44 19.87 8.40
C GLN A 380 7.98 18.76 7.45
N HIS A 381 8.60 17.60 7.58
CA HIS A 381 8.26 16.34 6.94
C HIS A 381 8.78 15.26 7.89
N LEU A 382 7.94 14.33 8.31
CA LEU A 382 8.32 13.19 9.13
C LEU A 382 9.54 12.48 8.53
N HIS A 383 10.56 12.28 9.33
CA HIS A 383 11.70 11.46 8.96
C HIS A 383 12.23 10.67 10.15
N LEU A 384 12.73 9.48 9.85
CA LEU A 384 13.41 8.60 10.79
C LEU A 384 14.91 8.74 10.55
N HIS A 385 15.65 8.96 11.62
CA HIS A 385 17.10 8.88 11.63
C HIS A 385 17.53 7.46 11.93
N VAL A 386 18.36 6.84 11.09
CA VAL A 386 18.99 5.55 11.36
C VAL A 386 20.47 5.79 11.64
N LEU A 387 20.89 5.54 12.87
CA LEU A 387 22.18 5.93 13.43
C LEU A 387 22.96 4.68 13.87
N PRO A 388 23.94 4.21 13.08
CA PRO A 388 24.83 3.14 13.50
C PRO A 388 25.86 3.65 14.53
N PHE A 389 26.15 2.83 15.55
CA PHE A 389 27.17 3.10 16.57
C PHE A 389 28.21 1.99 16.59
N THR A 390 29.50 2.30 16.39
CA THR A 390 30.57 1.29 16.49
C THR A 390 31.19 1.28 17.91
N PRO A 391 31.66 0.13 18.42
CA PRO A 391 32.38 0.05 19.70
C PRO A 391 33.65 0.92 19.79
N HIS A 392 34.18 1.37 18.65
CA HIS A 392 35.35 2.24 18.56
C HIS A 392 35.04 3.73 18.50
N HIS A 393 33.77 4.13 18.38
CA HIS A 393 33.38 5.53 18.57
C HIS A 393 33.51 5.89 20.05
N LYS A 394 34.68 6.41 20.42
CA LYS A 394 34.92 7.17 21.65
C LYS A 394 34.11 8.48 21.66
N LEU A 395 32.80 8.40 21.52
CA LEU A 395 31.88 9.53 21.68
C LEU A 395 31.26 9.57 23.09
N VAL A 396 31.59 8.61 23.95
CA VAL A 396 30.91 8.47 25.24
C VAL A 396 31.75 8.95 26.44
N GLU A 397 33.07 9.18 26.29
CA GLU A 397 33.90 9.56 27.44
C GLU A 397 34.33 11.04 27.51
N GLU A 398 34.49 11.80 26.42
CA GLU A 398 35.09 13.16 26.56
C GLU A 398 34.58 14.30 25.65
N ARG A 399 33.49 14.18 24.87
CA ARG A 399 32.88 15.37 24.22
C ARG A 399 31.36 15.34 24.16
N GLU A 400 30.76 16.39 24.73
CA GLU A 400 29.38 16.82 24.53
C GLU A 400 29.07 16.93 23.03
N VAL A 401 28.28 16.02 22.45
CA VAL A 401 27.69 16.28 21.14
C VAL A 401 26.30 15.66 21.04
N GLY A 402 25.30 16.53 20.91
CA GLY A 402 23.91 16.20 20.64
C GLY A 402 23.54 16.22 19.14
N LEU A 403 22.36 15.71 18.79
CA LEU A 403 21.78 15.61 17.44
C LEU A 403 21.02 16.87 16.97
N GLN A 404 20.54 17.73 17.85
CA GLN A 404 19.94 19.04 17.59
C GLN A 404 21.03 20.06 17.32
N GLY A 405 20.81 20.87 16.28
CA GLY A 405 21.87 21.69 15.72
C GLY A 405 22.89 20.87 14.94
N HIS A 406 22.73 19.56 14.73
CA HIS A 406 23.52 18.88 13.70
C HIS A 406 23.23 19.40 12.29
N ASP A 407 22.32 20.35 12.06
CA ASP A 407 22.27 21.10 10.79
C ASP A 407 22.70 22.58 10.95
N GLU A 408 22.85 23.06 12.19
CA GLU A 408 23.12 24.47 12.56
C GLU A 408 24.49 24.71 13.22
N ASP A 409 25.17 23.67 13.69
CA ASP A 409 26.49 23.75 14.31
C ASP A 409 27.52 24.06 13.20
N GLY A 410 28.07 25.28 13.25
CA GLY A 410 28.91 25.86 12.22
C GLY A 410 30.29 25.22 12.06
N GLU A 411 30.66 24.27 12.93
CA GLU A 411 31.96 23.58 12.87
C GLU A 411 31.96 22.32 11.97
N ARG A 412 30.80 21.70 11.70
CA ARG A 412 30.72 20.51 10.82
C ARG A 412 30.39 20.92 9.38
N GLN A 413 31.23 20.49 8.43
CA GLN A 413 31.05 20.78 7.01
C GLN A 413 29.83 20.06 6.43
N TRP A 414 29.08 20.77 5.60
CA TRP A 414 28.03 20.19 4.76
C TRP A 414 28.68 19.32 3.70
N ARG A 415 28.19 18.08 3.55
CA ARG A 415 28.60 17.23 2.45
C ARG A 415 28.13 17.83 1.13
N ASP A 416 28.97 17.72 0.11
CA ASP A 416 28.53 18.02 -1.24
C ASP A 416 27.66 16.87 -1.79
N VAL A 417 26.95 17.13 -2.88
CA VAL A 417 26.05 16.13 -3.47
C VAL A 417 26.84 14.95 -4.01
N LYS A 418 28.09 15.14 -4.43
CA LYS A 418 28.90 14.07 -5.01
C LYS A 418 29.32 13.05 -3.95
N GLU A 419 29.73 13.52 -2.77
CA GLU A 419 30.02 12.67 -1.61
C GLU A 419 28.77 11.88 -1.19
N MET A 420 27.59 12.52 -1.21
CA MET A 420 26.32 11.84 -0.95
C MET A 420 26.00 10.77 -2.01
N GLU A 421 26.22 11.07 -3.29
CA GLU A 421 26.01 10.12 -4.38
C GLU A 421 26.95 8.91 -4.29
N GLU A 422 28.21 9.13 -3.90
CA GLU A 422 29.19 8.06 -3.69
C GLU A 422 28.75 7.11 -2.56
N GLU A 423 28.34 7.63 -1.39
CA GLU A 423 27.80 6.79 -0.30
C GLU A 423 26.49 6.09 -0.72
N ALA A 424 25.58 6.79 -1.42
CA ALA A 424 24.34 6.18 -1.88
C ALA A 424 24.60 5.02 -2.86
N GLU A 425 25.63 5.12 -3.70
CA GLU A 425 26.00 4.05 -4.63
C GLU A 425 26.62 2.85 -3.90
N GLU A 426 27.45 3.08 -2.88
CA GLU A 426 27.94 2.01 -2.00
C GLU A 426 26.79 1.24 -1.34
N LEU A 427 25.81 1.97 -0.79
CA LEU A 427 24.63 1.36 -0.17
C LEU A 427 23.78 0.59 -1.19
N LYS A 428 23.57 1.11 -2.42
CA LYS A 428 22.86 0.39 -3.49
C LYS A 428 23.55 -0.92 -3.86
N ASN A 429 24.88 -0.96 -3.88
CA ASN A 429 25.63 -2.19 -4.14
C ASN A 429 25.36 -3.23 -3.04
N VAL A 430 25.39 -2.81 -1.78
CA VAL A 430 25.03 -3.68 -0.64
C VAL A 430 23.58 -4.17 -0.75
N VAL A 431 22.63 -3.32 -1.17
CA VAL A 431 21.24 -3.75 -1.44
C VAL A 431 21.22 -4.83 -2.53
N ASN A 432 21.86 -4.60 -3.67
CA ASN A 432 21.83 -5.51 -4.81
C ASN A 432 22.41 -6.90 -4.46
N GLU A 433 23.46 -6.95 -3.63
CA GLU A 433 24.04 -8.20 -3.14
C GLU A 433 23.14 -8.95 -2.15
N ASN A 434 22.24 -8.24 -1.46
CA ASN A 434 21.47 -8.78 -0.34
C ASN A 434 19.94 -8.68 -0.54
N LEU A 435 19.44 -8.31 -1.71
CA LEU A 435 18.03 -7.95 -1.93
C LEU A 435 17.08 -9.06 -1.46
N ASN A 436 17.39 -10.33 -1.78
CA ASN A 436 16.60 -11.48 -1.36
C ASN A 436 16.53 -11.68 0.17
N ARG A 437 17.53 -11.19 0.91
CA ARG A 437 17.59 -11.22 2.39
C ARG A 437 16.96 -9.98 3.03
N LEU A 438 16.91 -8.87 2.29
CA LEU A 438 16.36 -7.59 2.75
C LEU A 438 14.85 -7.49 2.52
N THR A 439 14.31 -8.25 1.56
CA THR A 439 12.86 -8.39 1.38
C THR A 439 12.24 -8.96 2.66
N PRO A 440 11.37 -8.22 3.36
CA PRO A 440 10.69 -8.72 4.55
C PRO A 440 9.96 -10.03 4.23
N GLN A 441 9.83 -10.97 5.17
CA GLN A 441 8.90 -12.11 5.01
C GLN A 441 7.48 -11.69 5.36
N GLU A 442 6.45 -12.35 4.79
CA GLU A 442 5.03 -12.08 5.05
C GLU A 442 4.70 -12.04 6.56
N PRO A 443 4.44 -10.88 7.17
CA PRO A 443 3.90 -10.79 8.52
C PRO A 443 2.46 -11.28 8.58
N SER A 444 2.17 -11.91 9.71
CA SER A 444 0.80 -12.03 10.20
C SER A 444 0.34 -10.66 10.73
N LEU A 445 -0.83 -10.19 10.29
CA LEU A 445 -1.46 -8.97 10.83
C LEU A 445 -1.52 -9.02 12.37
N PRO A 446 -1.15 -7.95 13.09
CA PRO A 446 -1.37 -7.92 14.53
C PRO A 446 -2.86 -8.01 14.82
N ARG A 447 -3.24 -9.03 15.62
CA ARG A 447 -4.58 -9.20 16.16
C ARG A 447 -4.65 -8.54 17.53
N LEU A 448 -5.75 -7.82 17.75
CA LEU A 448 -6.29 -7.21 18.97
C LEU A 448 -5.29 -6.52 19.93
N VAL A 449 -5.59 -5.26 20.23
CA VAL A 449 -5.19 -4.64 21.50
C VAL A 449 -5.86 -5.42 22.62
N GLU A 450 -5.08 -6.02 23.51
CA GLU A 450 -5.58 -6.76 24.66
C GLU A 450 -5.54 -5.87 25.90
N VAL A 451 -6.64 -5.86 26.67
CA VAL A 451 -6.64 -5.23 28.00
C VAL A 451 -5.91 -6.16 28.96
N VAL A 452 -4.82 -5.68 29.56
CA VAL A 452 -4.14 -6.41 30.63
C VAL A 452 -4.92 -6.16 31.93
N GLU A 453 -5.78 -7.12 32.31
CA GLU A 453 -6.45 -7.13 33.61
C GLU A 453 -5.75 -8.10 34.58
N GLY A 454 -5.71 -7.74 35.87
CA GLY A 454 -5.29 -8.62 36.96
C GLY A 454 -4.10 -8.11 37.81
N SER A 455 -3.95 -8.70 39.00
CA SER A 455 -2.85 -8.46 39.95
C SER A 455 -1.64 -9.36 39.64
N GLY A 456 -0.42 -8.83 39.76
CA GLY A 456 0.83 -9.58 39.57
C GLY A 456 1.90 -8.79 38.80
N GLU A 457 3.03 -9.42 38.51
CA GLU A 457 4.12 -8.83 37.73
C GLU A 457 4.23 -9.49 36.34
N MET A 458 4.75 -8.74 35.37
CA MET A 458 5.08 -9.22 34.04
C MET A 458 6.55 -8.93 33.75
N THR A 459 7.26 -9.95 33.30
CA THR A 459 8.65 -9.82 32.89
C THR A 459 8.73 -9.22 31.50
N VAL A 460 9.46 -8.12 31.35
CA VAL A 460 9.67 -7.43 30.08
C VAL A 460 11.16 -7.18 29.86
N ASP A 461 11.57 -7.12 28.60
CA ASP A 461 12.95 -6.77 28.27
C ASP A 461 13.10 -5.26 28.04
N VAL A 462 14.15 -4.69 28.63
CA VAL A 462 14.51 -3.27 28.58
C VAL A 462 15.99 -3.20 28.21
N GLY A 463 16.29 -3.02 26.92
CA GLY A 463 17.65 -3.12 26.40
C GLY A 463 18.24 -4.51 26.59
N ASP A 464 19.41 -4.60 27.23
CA ASP A 464 20.07 -5.88 27.57
C ASP A 464 19.60 -6.48 28.91
N MET A 465 18.59 -5.89 29.55
CA MET A 465 18.13 -6.23 30.90
C MET A 465 16.73 -6.86 30.88
N VAL A 466 16.49 -7.76 31.84
CA VAL A 466 15.15 -8.28 32.16
C VAL A 466 14.63 -7.50 33.37
N VAL A 467 13.43 -6.91 33.26
CA VAL A 467 12.82 -6.14 34.34
C VAL A 467 11.43 -6.68 34.65
N SER A 468 11.09 -6.77 35.95
CA SER A 468 9.75 -7.11 36.40
C SER A 468 8.90 -5.84 36.52
N VAL A 469 7.78 -5.78 35.80
CA VAL A 469 6.88 -4.62 35.77
C VAL A 469 5.54 -5.02 36.37
N PRO A 470 5.03 -4.31 37.40
CA PRO A 470 3.70 -4.55 37.92
C PRO A 470 2.64 -4.37 36.83
N ARG A 471 1.69 -5.30 36.74
CA ARG A 471 0.62 -5.25 35.74
C ARG A 471 -0.18 -3.95 35.80
N GLU A 472 -0.31 -3.32 36.97
CA GLU A 472 -1.01 -2.04 37.08
C GLU A 472 -0.33 -0.89 36.32
N ALA A 473 0.99 -0.96 36.12
CA ALA A 473 1.75 0.04 35.37
C ALA A 473 1.67 -0.15 33.84
N ILE A 474 1.21 -1.32 33.37
CA ILE A 474 1.05 -1.64 31.95
C ILE A 474 -0.31 -1.15 31.48
N PHE A 475 -0.34 -0.29 30.46
CA PHE A 475 -1.57 0.35 29.97
C PHE A 475 -1.89 0.03 28.51
N LEU A 476 -0.97 -0.63 27.78
CA LEU A 476 -1.21 -1.16 26.44
C LEU A 476 -0.55 -2.53 26.33
N ARG A 477 -1.24 -3.50 25.75
CA ARG A 477 -0.66 -4.74 25.27
C ARG A 477 -1.20 -5.07 23.88
N THR A 478 -0.30 -5.49 23.03
CA THR A 478 -0.54 -5.97 21.67
C THR A 478 -0.02 -7.40 21.60
N ARG A 479 -0.09 -8.01 20.42
CA ARG A 479 0.43 -9.37 20.21
C ARG A 479 1.93 -9.46 20.52
N PHE A 480 2.73 -8.48 20.11
CA PHE A 480 4.19 -8.56 20.24
C PHE A 480 4.78 -7.54 21.21
N CYS A 481 4.05 -6.48 21.58
CA CYS A 481 4.55 -5.41 22.43
C CYS A 481 3.65 -5.11 23.64
N CYS A 482 4.25 -4.56 24.70
CA CYS A 482 3.53 -3.97 25.83
C CYS A 482 4.08 -2.57 26.10
N ALA A 483 3.27 -1.69 26.69
CA ALA A 483 3.71 -0.36 27.09
C ALA A 483 3.37 -0.03 28.54
N PHE A 484 4.30 0.66 29.20
CA PHE A 484 4.20 1.06 30.60
C PHE A 484 4.88 2.41 30.84
N VAL A 485 4.45 3.10 31.90
CA VAL A 485 4.97 4.42 32.28
C VAL A 485 6.36 4.25 32.91
N ALA A 486 7.33 5.05 32.50
CA ALA A 486 8.68 5.01 33.04
C ALA A 486 8.66 5.35 34.55
N PRO A 487 9.22 4.50 35.42
CA PRO A 487 9.19 4.72 36.87
C PRO A 487 9.98 5.95 37.32
N GLU A 488 11.09 6.21 36.62
CA GLU A 488 11.94 7.39 36.78
C GLU A 488 11.93 8.17 35.46
N PRO A 489 10.90 8.97 35.14
CA PRO A 489 10.78 9.58 33.82
C PRO A 489 11.91 10.59 33.53
N VAL A 490 12.41 10.64 32.29
CA VAL A 490 13.32 11.71 31.82
C VAL A 490 12.57 13.04 31.80
N LEU A 491 11.34 13.02 31.29
CA LEU A 491 10.35 14.10 31.36
C LEU A 491 8.98 13.51 31.70
N PRO A 492 8.06 14.29 32.31
CA PRO A 492 6.71 13.83 32.64
C PRO A 492 6.05 13.13 31.45
N GLY A 493 5.50 11.93 31.69
CA GLY A 493 4.88 11.14 30.65
C GLY A 493 5.83 10.29 29.79
N HIS A 494 7.11 10.17 30.15
CA HIS A 494 8.01 9.19 29.53
C HIS A 494 7.41 7.77 29.61
N VAL A 495 7.28 7.10 28.47
CA VAL A 495 6.76 5.72 28.38
C VAL A 495 7.73 4.79 27.65
N TYR A 496 7.71 3.53 28.06
CA TYR A 496 8.40 2.44 27.42
C TYR A 496 7.42 1.61 26.59
N ILE A 497 7.85 1.18 25.40
CA ILE A 497 7.18 0.14 24.60
C ILE A 497 8.21 -0.97 24.38
N CYS A 498 7.95 -2.13 24.93
CA CYS A 498 8.88 -3.26 24.94
C CYS A 498 8.26 -4.48 24.27
N SER A 499 9.09 -5.27 23.59
CA SER A 499 8.68 -6.59 23.10
C SER A 499 8.33 -7.51 24.27
N VAL A 500 7.28 -8.33 24.12
CA VAL A 500 6.86 -9.34 25.10
C VAL A 500 7.60 -10.67 24.86
N GLN A 501 8.07 -11.32 25.93
CA GLN A 501 8.50 -12.73 25.89
C GLN A 501 7.27 -13.63 26.00
N GLU A 502 7.03 -14.50 25.01
CA GLU A 502 6.03 -15.57 25.12
C GLU A 502 6.65 -16.74 25.91
N GLY A 503 5.91 -17.25 26.89
CA GLY A 503 6.29 -18.47 27.61
C GLY A 503 6.03 -19.72 26.76
N SER A 504 7.06 -20.55 26.61
CA SER A 504 7.04 -22.01 26.36
C SER A 504 6.32 -22.63 25.15
N ASP A 505 5.67 -21.91 24.23
CA ASP A 505 4.93 -22.52 23.09
C ASP A 505 5.44 -22.15 21.68
N VAL A 506 6.70 -21.76 21.53
CA VAL A 506 7.35 -21.74 20.21
C VAL A 506 8.41 -22.83 20.23
N GLU A 507 8.08 -23.98 19.64
CA GLU A 507 9.10 -24.92 19.16
C GLU A 507 10.11 -24.08 18.37
N GLU A 508 11.37 -24.10 18.82
CA GLU A 508 12.49 -23.62 18.01
C GLU A 508 12.49 -24.46 16.73
N GLU A 509 11.81 -23.98 15.69
CA GLU A 509 12.14 -24.40 14.33
C GLU A 509 13.56 -23.91 14.06
N GLU A 510 14.52 -24.79 14.32
CA GLU A 510 15.90 -24.74 13.83
C GLU A 510 15.87 -24.72 12.28
N GLY A 511 15.60 -23.54 11.73
CA GLY A 511 15.62 -23.26 10.30
C GLY A 511 16.73 -22.27 9.96
N ASP A 512 17.86 -22.83 9.52
CA ASP A 512 18.96 -22.19 8.79
C ASP A 512 19.92 -21.26 9.58
N ILE A 513 20.75 -21.90 10.40
CA ILE A 513 22.02 -21.35 10.87
C ILE A 513 23.05 -21.52 9.73
N SER A 514 23.06 -20.58 8.79
CA SER A 514 24.18 -20.44 7.85
C SER A 514 24.47 -18.98 7.45
N GLY A 515 24.88 -18.18 8.44
CA GLY A 515 25.66 -16.94 8.24
C GLY A 515 24.88 -15.69 7.81
N GLY A 516 24.44 -14.88 8.79
CA GLY A 516 23.94 -13.52 8.59
C GLY A 516 23.21 -12.97 9.82
N TYR A 517 23.53 -11.74 10.22
CA TYR A 517 23.01 -11.01 11.39
C TYR A 517 21.49 -11.16 11.59
N GLY A 518 21.05 -11.56 12.80
CA GLY A 518 19.65 -11.86 13.11
C GLY A 518 18.83 -10.60 13.40
N GLY A 519 18.13 -10.07 12.39
CA GLY A 519 17.29 -8.87 12.48
C GLY A 519 15.94 -9.09 13.20
N VAL A 520 15.28 -7.96 13.53
CA VAL A 520 13.91 -7.89 14.07
C VAL A 520 12.93 -8.45 13.03
N ARG A 521 11.95 -9.29 13.41
CA ARG A 521 10.90 -9.77 12.49
C ARG A 521 9.95 -8.65 12.05
N THR A 522 9.44 -8.74 10.83
CA THR A 522 8.61 -7.70 10.19
C THR A 522 7.37 -7.36 11.01
N GLU A 523 6.67 -8.41 11.44
CA GLU A 523 5.47 -8.32 12.28
C GLU A 523 5.72 -7.57 13.60
N ARG A 524 6.91 -7.73 14.21
CA ARG A 524 7.28 -7.01 15.42
C ARG A 524 7.57 -5.54 15.15
N ALA A 525 8.25 -5.21 14.05
CA ALA A 525 8.53 -3.83 13.67
C ALA A 525 7.25 -3.04 13.35
N VAL A 526 6.31 -3.68 12.64
CA VAL A 526 4.99 -3.10 12.32
C VAL A 526 4.18 -2.89 13.60
N ASP A 527 4.04 -3.91 14.45
CA ASP A 527 3.29 -3.83 15.71
C ASP A 527 3.85 -2.75 16.65
N LEU A 528 5.17 -2.62 16.71
CA LEU A 528 5.87 -1.61 17.50
C LEU A 528 5.57 -0.18 17.02
N LEU A 529 5.66 0.09 15.71
CA LEU A 529 5.40 1.42 15.16
C LEU A 529 3.91 1.79 15.21
N MET A 530 3.02 0.80 15.04
CA MET A 530 1.58 0.99 15.25
C MET A 530 1.25 1.33 16.72
N ALA A 531 1.83 0.60 17.67
CA ALA A 531 1.71 0.91 19.09
C ALA A 531 2.26 2.31 19.38
N THR A 532 3.41 2.67 18.81
CA THR A 532 4.01 4.00 18.96
C THR A 532 3.06 5.10 18.47
N GLN A 533 2.50 4.99 17.26
CA GLN A 533 1.59 5.99 16.72
C GLN A 533 0.33 6.15 17.61
N LEU A 534 -0.29 5.04 18.00
CA LEU A 534 -1.47 5.03 18.86
C LEU A 534 -1.19 5.69 20.22
N LEU A 535 -0.06 5.36 20.84
CA LEU A 535 0.32 5.90 22.14
C LEU A 535 0.63 7.38 22.06
N GLN A 536 1.36 7.81 21.04
CA GLN A 536 1.70 9.21 20.86
C GLN A 536 0.45 10.08 20.80
N GLN A 537 -0.54 9.68 20.00
CA GLN A 537 -1.78 10.43 19.85
C GLN A 537 -2.54 10.60 21.18
N ASN A 538 -2.57 9.56 22.02
CA ASN A 538 -3.28 9.59 23.30
C ASN A 538 -2.48 10.31 24.39
N LEU A 539 -1.16 10.14 24.40
CA LEU A 539 -0.26 10.74 25.37
C LEU A 539 -0.15 12.26 25.16
N GLU A 540 -0.03 12.72 23.91
CA GLU A 540 -0.05 14.14 23.56
C GLU A 540 -1.38 14.81 23.98
N ARG A 541 -2.51 14.13 23.73
CA ARG A 541 -3.83 14.62 24.13
C ARG A 541 -3.97 14.72 25.66
N LEU A 542 -3.55 13.68 26.39
CA LEU A 542 -3.66 13.62 27.85
C LEU A 542 -2.79 14.69 28.53
N LEU A 543 -1.57 14.89 28.03
CA LEU A 543 -0.59 15.82 28.59
C LEU A 543 -0.69 17.24 28.00
N GLN A 544 -1.57 17.46 27.02
CA GLN A 544 -1.74 18.73 26.32
C GLN A 544 -0.45 19.25 25.67
N VAL A 545 0.31 18.34 25.08
CA VAL A 545 1.52 18.65 24.31
C VAL A 545 1.32 18.32 22.83
N GLN A 546 2.21 18.79 21.96
CA GLN A 546 2.09 18.67 20.50
C GLN A 546 3.36 18.13 19.84
N ALA A 547 4.25 17.53 20.62
CA ALA A 547 5.48 16.95 20.13
C ALA A 547 5.92 15.79 21.03
N ALA A 548 6.67 14.86 20.46
CA ALA A 548 7.30 13.77 21.18
C ALA A 548 8.65 13.41 20.55
N THR A 549 9.64 13.12 21.40
CA THR A 549 10.86 12.44 20.97
C THR A 549 10.65 10.94 21.08
N VAL A 550 10.73 10.22 19.96
CA VAL A 550 10.63 8.76 19.93
C VAL A 550 11.99 8.18 19.59
N ILE A 551 12.47 7.26 20.43
CA ILE A 551 13.76 6.60 20.26
C ILE A 551 13.55 5.10 20.27
N ILE A 552 13.97 4.43 19.20
CA ILE A 552 13.88 2.99 19.04
C ILE A 552 15.30 2.42 19.12
N PHE A 553 15.50 1.50 20.06
CA PHE A 553 16.75 0.78 20.25
C PHE A 553 16.61 -0.64 19.71
N SER A 554 17.52 -1.04 18.82
CA SER A 554 17.66 -2.42 18.40
C SER A 554 18.89 -3.04 19.07
N HIS A 555 18.66 -4.08 19.88
CA HIS A 555 19.72 -4.82 20.57
C HIS A 555 19.89 -6.22 19.96
N HIS A 556 21.04 -6.46 19.34
CA HIS A 556 21.33 -7.72 18.64
C HIS A 556 21.51 -8.92 19.58
N SER A 557 22.08 -8.71 20.77
CA SER A 557 22.33 -9.75 21.79
C SER A 557 21.08 -10.58 22.11
N ARG A 558 19.90 -9.95 22.10
CA ARG A 558 18.60 -10.57 22.40
C ARG A 558 17.60 -10.51 21.25
N ARG A 559 17.98 -9.98 20.07
CA ARG A 559 17.09 -9.74 18.92
C ARG A 559 15.83 -8.94 19.29
N GLN A 560 16.00 -7.90 20.10
CA GLN A 560 14.89 -7.17 20.70
C GLN A 560 14.86 -5.71 20.30
N VAL A 561 13.65 -5.15 20.36
CA VAL A 561 13.40 -3.73 20.11
C VAL A 561 12.65 -3.13 21.27
N GLN A 562 13.13 -1.95 21.67
CA GLN A 562 12.52 -1.12 22.68
C GLN A 562 12.28 0.27 22.11
N VAL A 563 11.10 0.84 22.37
CA VAL A 563 10.82 2.26 22.12
C VAL A 563 10.76 2.98 23.46
N GLN A 564 11.38 4.16 23.49
CA GLN A 564 11.17 5.17 24.51
C GLN A 564 10.50 6.37 23.85
N MET A 565 9.36 6.78 24.39
CA MET A 565 8.62 7.95 23.91
C MET A 565 8.55 8.98 25.02
N ILE A 566 8.98 10.19 24.69
CA ILE A 566 9.14 11.28 25.64
C ILE A 566 8.35 12.48 25.11
N PRO A 567 7.18 12.79 25.69
CA PRO A 567 6.37 13.95 25.34
C PRO A 567 7.13 15.26 25.59
N ARG A 568 6.91 16.26 24.72
CA ARG A 568 7.67 17.53 24.73
C ARG A 568 6.76 18.75 24.70
N SER A 569 7.00 19.68 25.61
CA SER A 569 6.49 21.05 25.58
C SER A 569 7.58 22.03 25.09
N PRO A 570 7.21 23.25 24.65
CA PRO A 570 8.18 24.26 24.23
C PRO A 570 9.16 24.71 25.33
N SER A 571 8.81 24.50 26.60
CA SER A 571 9.67 24.82 27.76
C SER A 571 10.62 23.69 28.15
N ASP A 572 10.47 22.49 27.57
CA ASP A 572 11.27 21.33 27.93
C ASP A 572 12.63 21.37 27.22
N LEU A 573 13.65 21.68 28.03
CA LEU A 573 15.09 21.72 27.75
C LEU A 573 15.53 22.83 26.76
N PRO A 574 16.56 23.63 27.10
CA PRO A 574 17.11 24.64 26.19
C PRO A 574 17.84 24.01 24.99
N ASN A 575 18.38 22.79 25.14
CA ASN A 575 18.91 21.94 24.08
C ASN A 575 18.15 20.59 24.10
N SER A 576 17.41 20.27 23.06
CA SER A 576 16.59 19.05 22.95
C SER A 576 17.40 17.74 23.01
N ASP A 577 18.73 17.81 22.84
CA ASP A 577 19.65 16.68 22.88
C ASP A 577 20.00 16.13 24.23
N ASP A 578 19.79 16.91 25.27
CA ASP A 578 19.96 16.46 26.64
C ASP A 578 19.09 15.22 26.90
N VAL A 579 18.01 15.04 26.12
CA VAL A 579 17.15 13.84 26.14
C VAL A 579 17.87 12.60 25.63
N TYR A 580 18.64 12.63 24.55
CA TYR A 580 19.33 11.42 24.07
C TYR A 580 20.38 10.94 25.07
N GLN A 581 21.13 11.88 25.67
CA GLN A 581 22.08 11.56 26.73
C GLN A 581 21.37 11.10 28.01
N ALA A 582 20.26 11.75 28.38
CA ALA A 582 19.47 11.37 29.54
C ALA A 582 18.89 9.96 29.36
N VAL A 583 18.38 9.63 28.17
CA VAL A 583 17.84 8.31 27.82
C VAL A 583 18.94 7.25 27.85
N TRP A 584 20.13 7.52 27.30
CA TRP A 584 21.25 6.59 27.36
C TRP A 584 21.71 6.34 28.80
N LYS A 585 21.84 7.39 29.61
CA LYS A 585 22.12 7.27 31.05
C LYS A 585 21.00 6.54 31.79
N HIS A 586 19.75 6.70 31.36
CA HIS A 586 18.58 6.06 31.96
C HIS A 586 18.57 4.54 31.76
N GLN A 587 18.89 4.06 30.56
CA GLN A 587 18.97 2.62 30.26
C GLN A 587 19.96 1.89 31.20
N SER A 588 21.08 2.52 31.55
CA SER A 588 22.08 1.91 32.44
C SER A 588 21.61 1.72 33.90
N ARG A 589 20.46 2.31 34.29
CA ARG A 589 19.92 2.29 35.66
C ARG A 589 18.69 1.41 35.84
N ALA A 590 18.25 0.70 34.80
CA ALA A 590 16.96 -0.01 34.80
C ALA A 590 16.80 -1.13 35.85
N SER A 591 17.90 -1.66 36.42
CA SER A 591 17.86 -2.70 37.47
C SER A 591 17.29 -2.26 38.82
N CYS A 592 17.04 -0.97 39.05
CA CYS A 592 16.68 -0.44 40.37
C CYS A 592 15.36 0.34 40.42
N TRP A 593 14.43 0.07 39.49
CA TRP A 593 13.18 0.83 39.40
C TRP A 593 12.25 0.67 40.61
N SER A 594 11.68 1.80 41.04
CA SER A 594 10.62 1.87 42.04
C SER A 594 9.35 2.49 41.45
N PHE A 595 8.27 1.72 41.41
CA PHE A 595 6.98 2.18 40.90
C PHE A 595 6.21 2.95 41.98
N THR A 596 5.85 4.19 41.69
CA THR A 596 5.14 5.07 42.64
C THR A 596 3.64 5.14 42.35
N HIS A 597 2.86 5.64 43.31
CA HIS A 597 1.42 5.85 43.10
C HIS A 597 1.11 6.72 41.87
N HIS A 598 1.95 7.72 41.60
CA HIS A 598 1.82 8.59 40.44
C HIS A 598 1.91 7.83 39.11
N VAL A 599 2.84 6.86 39.01
CA VAL A 599 3.02 6.01 37.83
C VAL A 599 1.75 5.20 37.55
N PHE A 600 1.16 4.62 38.60
CA PHE A 600 -0.08 3.85 38.46
C PHE A 600 -1.29 4.72 38.08
N THR A 601 -1.39 5.94 38.62
CA THR A 601 -2.45 6.89 38.25
C THR A 601 -2.36 7.26 36.77
N LEU A 602 -1.17 7.58 36.26
CA LEU A 602 -0.99 7.93 34.86
C LEU A 602 -1.25 6.74 33.94
N ALA A 603 -0.79 5.54 34.30
CA ALA A 603 -1.08 4.31 33.57
C ALA A 603 -2.59 4.05 33.47
N HIS A 604 -3.35 4.28 34.55
CA HIS A 604 -4.82 4.16 34.54
C HIS A 604 -5.46 5.18 33.59
N GLN A 605 -5.03 6.45 33.62
CA GLN A 605 -5.57 7.49 32.73
C GLN A 605 -5.31 7.18 31.25
N LEU A 606 -4.11 6.67 30.94
CA LEU A 606 -3.76 6.23 29.58
C LEU A 606 -4.58 5.03 29.13
N ARG A 607 -4.81 4.06 30.02
CA ARG A 607 -5.66 2.90 29.75
C ARG A 607 -7.08 3.35 29.38
N GLU A 608 -7.68 4.23 30.17
CA GLU A 608 -9.00 4.81 29.85
C GLU A 608 -8.99 5.54 28.51
N ALA A 609 -7.97 6.37 28.24
CA ALA A 609 -7.88 7.13 26.99
C ALA A 609 -7.73 6.25 25.74
N ILE A 610 -7.05 5.11 25.84
CA ILE A 610 -6.80 4.18 24.73
C ILE A 610 -8.02 3.27 24.49
N HIS A 611 -8.71 2.86 25.55
CA HIS A 611 -9.76 1.85 25.49
C HIS A 611 -11.18 2.43 25.52
N SER A 612 -11.35 3.74 25.73
CA SER A 612 -12.65 4.42 25.61
C SER A 612 -12.96 4.70 24.12
N PRO A 613 -14.14 4.30 23.61
CA PRO A 613 -14.51 4.37 22.20
C PRO A 613 -14.69 5.78 21.63
#